data_AF-A0A257QJ76-F1
#
_entry.id   AF-A0A257QJ76-F1
#
_cell.length_a   1.000
_cell.length_b   1.000
_cell.length_c   1.000
_cell.angle_alpha   90.00
_cell.angle_beta   90.00
_cell.angle_gamma   90.00
#
_symmetry.space_group_name_H-M   'P 1'
#
loop_
_entity.id
_entity.type
_entity.pdbx_description
1 polymer ?
#
loop_
_entity_poly.entity_id
_entity_poly.type
_entity_poly.pdbx_seq_one_letter_code
_entity_poly.pdbx_strand_id
1 'polypeptide(L)'
;MQLALNIGMARQFVLHTPLMWIDKAATCTLAKTLGGDRLVEMIVNETHTCYHGDRGTRHEWGYGCATCPACELRAQGFLKFSAGGA
;
A
#
# COMPACT_ATOMS: atom_id res chain seq x y z
N MET A 1 9.45 -10.87 -17.40
CA MET A 1 8.90 -9.66 -18.06
C MET A 1 9.97 -8.64 -18.43
N GLN A 2 10.98 -8.35 -17.59
CA GLN A 2 12.04 -7.35 -17.89
C GLN A 2 12.80 -7.60 -19.22
N LEU A 3 13.09 -8.87 -19.54
CA LEU A 3 13.80 -9.21 -20.80
C LEU A 3 13.06 -8.68 -22.04
N ALA A 4 11.74 -8.83 -22.09
CA ALA A 4 10.94 -8.35 -23.21
C ALA A 4 10.99 -6.82 -23.36
N LEU A 5 10.91 -6.08 -22.23
CA LEU A 5 11.02 -4.62 -22.21
C LEU A 5 12.41 -4.16 -22.71
N ASN A 6 13.47 -4.82 -22.26
CA ASN A 6 14.84 -4.46 -22.65
C ASN A 6 15.09 -4.67 -24.15
N ILE A 7 14.58 -5.77 -24.71
CA ILE A 7 14.69 -6.05 -26.14
C ILE A 7 13.88 -5.03 -26.95
N GLY A 8 12.61 -4.80 -26.60
CA GLY A 8 11.73 -3.91 -27.35
C GLY A 8 12.17 -2.44 -27.34
N MET A 9 12.82 -1.99 -26.26
CA MET A 9 13.27 -0.60 -26.09
C MET A 9 14.75 -0.39 -26.41
N ALA A 10 15.50 -1.44 -26.79
CA ALA A 10 16.94 -1.42 -26.99
C ALA A 10 17.72 -0.75 -25.83
N ARG A 11 17.30 -0.99 -24.59
CA ARG A 11 17.89 -0.40 -23.38
C ARG A 11 17.83 -1.36 -22.20
N GLN A 12 18.84 -1.32 -21.34
CA GLN A 12 18.88 -2.13 -20.12
C GLN A 12 18.16 -1.43 -18.96
N PHE A 13 16.94 -1.86 -18.66
CA PHE A 13 16.20 -1.46 -17.47
C PHE A 13 16.31 -2.51 -16.37
N VAL A 14 16.21 -2.04 -15.12
CA VAL A 14 15.98 -2.87 -13.93
C VAL A 14 14.62 -2.50 -13.35
N LEU A 15 13.71 -3.47 -13.30
CA LEU A 15 12.37 -3.28 -12.74
C LEU A 15 12.35 -3.76 -11.29
N HIS A 16 12.30 -2.83 -10.34
CA HIS A 16 12.15 -3.16 -8.94
C HIS A 16 10.68 -3.34 -8.58
N THR A 17 10.33 -4.51 -8.04
CA THR A 17 8.98 -4.82 -7.56
C THR A 17 9.01 -5.11 -6.06
N PRO A 18 9.28 -4.09 -5.20
CA PRO A 18 9.50 -4.29 -3.77
C PRO A 18 8.28 -4.85 -3.03
N LEU A 19 7.09 -4.76 -3.63
CA LEU A 19 5.83 -5.22 -3.05
C LEU A 19 5.37 -6.60 -3.57
N MET A 20 6.10 -7.24 -4.49
CA MET A 20 5.61 -8.43 -5.23
C MET A 20 5.23 -9.61 -4.33
N TRP A 21 5.92 -9.78 -3.21
CA TRP A 21 5.82 -10.96 -2.34
C TRP A 21 5.33 -10.62 -0.94
N ILE A 22 4.73 -9.44 -0.74
CA ILE A 22 4.24 -8.99 0.56
C ILE A 22 2.75 -8.64 0.49
N ASP A 23 2.05 -8.88 1.59
CA ASP A 23 0.65 -8.51 1.71
C ASP A 23 0.48 -7.07 2.20
N LYS A 24 -0.78 -6.68 2.48
CA LYS A 24 -1.09 -5.31 2.90
C LYS A 24 -0.55 -4.98 4.30
N ALA A 25 -0.51 -5.94 5.22
CA ALA A 25 0.04 -5.74 6.55
C ALA A 25 1.56 -5.55 6.48
N ALA A 26 2.25 -6.43 5.75
CA ALA A 26 3.68 -6.32 5.51
C ALA A 26 4.06 -5.05 4.73
N THR A 27 3.17 -4.54 3.86
CA THR A 27 3.36 -3.22 3.22
C THR A 27 3.34 -2.07 4.24
N CYS A 28 2.46 -2.12 5.26
CA CYS A 28 2.45 -1.15 6.36
C CYS A 28 3.71 -1.28 7.24
N THR A 29 4.15 -2.50 7.52
CA THR A 29 5.43 -2.76 8.21
C THR A 29 6.60 -2.18 7.43
N LEU A 30 6.64 -2.39 6.11
CA LEU A 30 7.69 -1.81 5.24
C LEU A 30 7.72 -0.29 5.33
N ALA A 31 6.56 0.38 5.30
CA ALA A 31 6.48 1.82 5.47
C ALA A 31 7.02 2.27 6.84
N LYS A 32 6.67 1.55 7.92
CA LYS A 32 7.21 1.83 9.26
C LYS A 32 8.72 1.63 9.33
N THR A 33 9.26 0.59 8.69
CA THR A 33 10.71 0.34 8.65
C THR A 33 11.45 1.43 7.88
N LEU A 34 10.89 1.96 6.79
CA LEU A 34 11.54 2.97 5.94
C LEU A 34 11.45 4.39 6.49
N GLY A 35 10.36 4.76 7.17
CA GLY A 35 10.10 6.14 7.56
C GLY A 35 9.40 6.32 8.91
N GLY A 36 9.34 5.27 9.71
CA GLY A 36 8.73 5.28 11.04
C GLY A 36 7.23 5.57 11.02
N ASP A 37 6.71 5.93 12.20
CA ASP A 37 5.28 6.21 12.38
C ASP A 37 4.82 7.43 11.55
N ARG A 38 5.71 8.40 11.30
CA ARG A 38 5.40 9.58 10.47
C ARG A 38 5.08 9.21 9.03
N LEU A 39 5.81 8.26 8.43
CA LEU A 39 5.52 7.79 7.08
C LEU A 39 4.21 6.99 7.05
N VAL A 40 3.96 6.16 8.06
CA VAL A 40 2.69 5.42 8.19
C VAL A 40 1.53 6.40 8.29
N GLU A 41 1.62 7.40 9.17
CA GLU A 41 0.59 8.43 9.34
C GLU A 41 0.33 9.20 8.05
N MET A 42 1.39 9.62 7.35
CA MET A 42 1.26 10.29 6.05
C MET A 42 0.58 9.40 5.01
N ILE A 43 0.93 8.12 4.93
CA ILE A 43 0.26 7.18 4.02
C ILE A 43 -1.22 7.00 4.41
N VAL A 44 -1.51 6.91 5.71
CA VAL A 44 -2.88 6.77 6.24
C VAL A 44 -3.74 7.98 5.87
N ASN A 45 -3.22 9.19 6.05
CA ASN A 45 -3.98 10.43 5.89
C ASN A 45 -4.01 10.93 4.44
N GLU A 46 -2.92 10.78 3.68
CA GLU A 46 -2.73 11.49 2.41
C GLU A 46 -3.02 10.63 1.18
N THR A 47 -2.85 9.30 1.27
CA THR A 47 -3.04 8.42 0.11
C THR A 47 -4.50 8.05 -0.11
N HIS A 48 -4.83 7.80 -1.38
CA HIS A 48 -6.16 7.37 -1.78
C HIS A 48 -6.14 5.90 -2.22
N THR A 49 -7.08 5.10 -1.72
CA THR A 49 -7.23 3.69 -2.09
C THR A 49 -8.68 3.34 -2.42
N CYS A 50 -9.66 4.11 -1.95
CA CYS A 50 -11.07 3.85 -2.17
C CYS A 50 -11.41 3.87 -3.67
N TYR A 51 -12.24 2.93 -4.13
CA TYR A 51 -12.71 2.93 -5.52
C TYR A 51 -13.71 4.04 -5.83
N HIS A 52 -14.34 4.63 -4.81
CA HIS A 52 -15.37 5.65 -4.98
C HIS A 52 -14.88 7.08 -4.74
N GLY A 53 -13.59 7.30 -4.52
CA GLY A 53 -13.11 8.67 -4.29
C GLY A 53 -13.42 9.21 -2.88
N ASP A 54 -14.06 8.42 -2.01
CA ASP A 54 -14.54 8.91 -0.71
C ASP A 54 -13.37 9.31 0.22
N ARG A 55 -13.40 10.57 0.68
CA ARG A 55 -12.49 11.12 1.70
C ARG A 55 -13.21 11.81 2.85
N GLY A 56 -14.51 11.56 3.03
CA GLY A 56 -15.30 12.17 4.10
C GLY A 56 -14.99 11.56 5.47
N THR A 57 -15.27 10.27 5.63
CA THR A 57 -15.10 9.59 6.93
C THR A 57 -13.64 9.18 7.14
N ARG A 58 -13.08 9.57 8.29
CA ARG A 58 -11.76 9.13 8.74
C ARG A 58 -11.88 7.88 9.60
N HIS A 59 -11.19 6.82 9.18
CA HIS A 59 -11.00 5.58 9.94
C HIS A 59 -9.55 5.49 10.42
N GLU A 60 -9.25 4.56 11.34
CA GLU A 60 -7.86 4.33 11.80
C GLU A 60 -6.91 3.97 10.66
N TRP A 61 -7.40 3.26 9.65
CA TRP A 61 -6.65 2.84 8.45
C TRP A 61 -6.64 3.90 7.33
N GLY A 62 -7.29 5.05 7.54
CA GLY A 62 -7.34 6.19 6.63
C GLY A 62 -8.74 6.53 6.14
N TYR A 63 -8.82 7.17 4.97
CA TYR A 63 -10.08 7.60 4.38
C TYR A 63 -10.67 6.57 3.39
N GLY A 64 -12.00 6.45 3.36
CA GLY A 64 -12.71 5.67 2.36
C GLY A 64 -14.13 5.28 2.74
N CYS A 65 -14.87 4.78 1.75
CA CYS A 65 -16.28 4.42 1.88
C CYS A 65 -16.57 3.18 2.74
N ALA A 66 -15.53 2.43 3.13
CA ALA A 66 -15.61 1.18 3.92
C ALA A 66 -16.42 0.02 3.31
N THR A 67 -17.03 0.20 2.13
CA THR A 67 -17.89 -0.81 1.47
C THR A 67 -17.29 -1.40 0.20
N CYS A 68 -16.21 -0.83 -0.33
CA CYS A 68 -15.54 -1.33 -1.53
C CYS A 68 -14.38 -2.30 -1.19
N PRO A 69 -14.03 -3.23 -2.09
CA PRO A 69 -12.97 -4.21 -1.84
C PRO A 69 -11.60 -3.60 -1.49
N ALA A 70 -11.28 -2.43 -2.06
CA ALA A 70 -10.03 -1.75 -1.76
C ALA A 70 -9.97 -1.22 -0.32
N CYS A 71 -11.10 -0.69 0.18
CA CYS A 71 -11.22 -0.27 1.57
C CYS A 71 -11.17 -1.48 2.52
N GLU A 72 -11.83 -2.58 2.17
CA GLU A 72 -11.80 -3.81 2.95
C GLU A 72 -10.37 -4.36 3.11
N LEU A 73 -9.64 -4.52 2.00
CA LEU A 73 -8.26 -4.99 2.02
C LEU A 73 -7.35 -4.07 2.83
N ARG A 74 -7.52 -2.75 2.68
CA ARG A 74 -6.73 -1.74 3.41
C ARG A 74 -7.02 -1.80 4.92
N ALA A 75 -8.28 -1.89 5.31
CA ALA A 75 -8.69 -1.98 6.70
C ALA A 75 -8.14 -3.25 7.37
N GLN A 76 -8.34 -4.41 6.74
CA GLN A 76 -7.86 -5.70 7.25
C GLN A 76 -6.33 -5.73 7.37
N GLY A 77 -5.61 -5.21 6.36
CA GLY A 77 -4.15 -5.12 6.40
C GLY A 77 -3.64 -4.23 7.52
N PHE A 78 -4.27 -3.07 7.73
CA PHE A 78 -3.91 -2.15 8.81
C PHE A 78 -4.19 -2.76 10.19
N LEU A 79 -5.33 -3.42 10.37
CA LEU A 79 -5.67 -4.10 11.63
C LEU A 79 -4.65 -5.20 11.98
N LYS A 80 -4.27 -6.03 11.00
CA LYS A 80 -3.22 -7.06 11.20
C LYS A 80 -1.88 -6.45 11.60
N PHE A 81 -1.48 -5.38 10.92
CA PHE A 81 -0.27 -4.62 11.24
C PHE A 81 -0.30 -4.05 12.68
N SER A 82 -1.40 -3.40 13.07
CA SER A 82 -1.55 -2.82 14.41
C SER A 82 -1.60 -3.85 15.53
N ALA A 83 -2.05 -5.07 15.24
CA ALA A 83 -2.05 -6.19 16.19
C ALA A 83 -0.66 -6.83 16.42
N GLY A 84 0.39 -6.34 15.74
CA GLY A 84 1.74 -6.90 15.82
C GLY A 84 1.92 -8.18 15.00
N GLY A 85 0.98 -8.50 14.11
CA GLY A 85 1.12 -9.61 13.18
C GLY A 85 2.06 -9.26 12.03
N ALA A 86 3.35 -9.59 12.21
CA ALA A 86 4.35 -9.64 11.15
C ALA A 86 4.81 -11.09 10.95
#